data_AF-W2X531-F1
#
_entry.id   AF-W2X531-F1
#
_cell.length_a   1.000
_cell.length_b   1.000
_cell.length_c   1.000
_cell.angle_alpha   90.00
_cell.angle_beta   90.00
_cell.angle_gamma   90.00
#
_symmetry.space_group_name_H-M   'P 1'
#
loop_
_entity.id
_entity.type
_entity.pdbx_description
1 polymer ?
#
loop_
_entity_poly.entity_id
_entity_poly.type
_entity_poly.pdbx_seq_one_letter_code
_entity_poly.pdbx_strand_id
1 'polypeptide(L)'
;MTIAEHASMRVEDTSAPVGFWGPPTSTIDWCELNYEHSYYIAEFWNTISNSLFVLLGLYSLYRSVKMGFEPRFHLQFIGVMATGFGSAMFHGTLQHVYQQCDETPMVWTILVWIYIVYNNEIEQIPIKNASNYVIAFLTITGAVFTVIHAIYRFTTVFQVFFGILAVSACVRLCMHYAEVKDPRARAVAWSYVTSGLIGFAFWMLDYHYCHTLRGLPVNPQGHAWWHIFMGVSSYHGPIFMQYVRMEQLKKKVYIQDTGLGIQTIVVDPVSPKKPKQL
;
A
#
# COMPACT_ATOMS: atom_id res chain seq x y z
N MET A 1 -10.95 41.81 -39.21
CA MET A 1 -10.32 40.50 -38.98
C MET A 1 -8.90 40.79 -38.52
N THR A 2 -8.75 40.98 -37.22
CA THR A 2 -7.53 41.45 -36.57
C THR A 2 -7.12 40.40 -35.57
N ILE A 3 -5.88 39.97 -35.72
CA ILE A 3 -5.23 38.83 -35.08
C ILE A 3 -5.23 39.04 -33.57
N ALA A 4 -5.75 38.05 -32.85
CA ALA A 4 -5.73 38.01 -31.39
C ALA A 4 -4.29 37.91 -30.91
N GLU A 5 -3.89 38.87 -30.07
CA GLU A 5 -2.66 38.82 -29.29
C GLU A 5 -2.71 37.60 -28.37
N HIS A 6 -1.86 36.61 -28.65
CA HIS A 6 -1.51 35.59 -27.68
C HIS A 6 -0.81 36.28 -26.51
N ALA A 7 -1.57 36.58 -25.46
CA ALA A 7 -1.03 36.97 -24.17
C ALA A 7 -0.07 35.86 -23.69
N SER A 8 1.22 36.17 -23.74
CA SER A 8 2.30 35.42 -23.13
C SER A 8 2.11 35.39 -21.61
N MET A 9 1.34 34.42 -21.13
CA MET A 9 1.20 34.12 -19.71
C MET A 9 2.33 33.17 -19.30
N ARG A 10 3.54 33.70 -19.27
CA ARG A 10 4.67 33.15 -18.51
C ARG A 10 5.32 34.30 -17.76
N VAL A 11 4.71 34.65 -16.64
CA VAL A 11 5.52 35.03 -15.49
C VAL A 11 5.60 33.74 -14.68
N GLU A 12 6.70 33.03 -14.88
CA GLU A 12 7.16 32.01 -13.93
C GLU A 12 7.31 32.72 -12.58
N ASP A 13 6.45 32.38 -11.62
CA ASP A 13 6.77 32.63 -10.22
C ASP A 13 7.88 31.64 -9.85
N THR A 14 9.13 32.11 -9.99
CA THR A 14 10.38 31.35 -9.81
C THR A 14 10.78 31.22 -8.33
N SER A 15 9.81 31.14 -7.41
CA SER A 15 10.15 31.01 -5.99
C SER A 15 9.21 30.07 -5.21
N ALA A 16 9.07 28.82 -5.68
CA ALA A 16 8.70 27.76 -4.75
C ALA A 16 9.70 27.82 -3.56
N PRO A 17 9.25 27.94 -2.30
CA PRO A 17 10.15 28.10 -1.16
C PRO A 17 11.15 26.94 -1.13
N VAL A 18 12.45 27.27 -1.17
CA VAL A 18 13.49 26.26 -0.95
C VAL A 18 13.53 25.97 0.54
N GLY A 19 12.94 24.86 0.95
CA GLY A 19 13.00 24.38 2.33
C GLY A 19 14.33 23.69 2.67
N PHE A 20 14.35 23.06 3.84
CA PHE A 20 15.56 22.48 4.44
C PHE A 20 16.32 21.48 3.54
N TRP A 21 15.60 20.67 2.76
CA TRP A 21 16.20 19.60 1.93
C TRP A 21 16.68 20.08 0.56
N GLY A 22 16.55 21.37 0.26
CA GLY A 22 16.88 21.93 -1.04
C GLY A 22 15.80 21.71 -2.11
N PRO A 23 16.10 21.98 -3.39
CA PRO A 23 15.16 21.79 -4.48
C PRO A 23 14.74 20.32 -4.64
N PRO A 24 13.49 20.04 -5.04
CA PRO A 24 13.05 18.69 -5.39
C PRO A 24 13.94 18.05 -6.46
N THR A 25 14.30 16.78 -6.25
CA THR A 25 15.01 15.96 -7.26
C THR A 25 14.22 14.74 -7.70
N SER A 26 13.04 14.52 -7.11
CA SER A 26 12.10 13.48 -7.51
C SER A 26 11.56 13.73 -8.92
N THR A 27 11.04 12.66 -9.52
CA THR A 27 10.42 12.70 -10.85
C THR A 27 8.95 13.13 -10.81
N ILE A 28 8.36 13.14 -9.62
CA ILE A 28 6.99 13.55 -9.36
C ILE A 28 6.94 14.43 -8.10
N ASP A 29 6.05 15.41 -8.14
CA ASP A 29 5.70 16.36 -7.09
C ASP A 29 4.16 16.38 -7.02
N TRP A 30 3.57 16.26 -5.83
CA TRP A 30 2.12 16.07 -5.70
C TRP A 30 1.40 17.40 -5.55
N CYS A 31 0.09 17.35 -5.34
CA CYS A 31 -0.71 18.57 -5.35
C CYS A 31 -0.60 19.42 -4.08
N GLU A 32 -0.09 18.88 -2.97
CA GLU A 32 0.22 19.66 -1.78
C GLU A 32 1.25 20.75 -2.11
N LEU A 33 1.21 21.89 -1.41
CA LEU A 33 2.20 22.95 -1.63
C LEU A 33 3.45 22.71 -0.80
N ASN A 34 4.60 22.78 -1.46
CA ASN A 34 5.88 22.49 -0.84
C ASN A 34 6.26 23.52 0.24
N TYR A 35 6.58 23.01 1.41
CA TYR A 35 7.00 23.73 2.61
C TYR A 35 5.97 24.76 3.12
N GLU A 36 4.68 24.59 2.79
CA GLU A 36 3.60 25.49 3.23
C GLU A 36 3.45 25.52 4.77
N HIS A 37 3.53 24.35 5.40
CA HIS A 37 3.29 24.20 6.84
C HIS A 37 4.57 24.04 7.68
N SER A 38 5.71 23.77 7.04
CA SER A 38 6.98 23.50 7.74
C SER A 38 8.16 23.79 6.84
N TYR A 39 9.23 24.37 7.39
CA TYR A 39 10.51 24.51 6.69
C TYR A 39 11.24 23.16 6.51
N TYR A 40 10.92 22.15 7.32
CA TYR A 40 11.63 20.87 7.36
C TYR A 40 10.93 19.73 6.59
N ILE A 41 9.64 19.87 6.32
CA ILE A 41 8.80 18.85 5.70
C ILE A 41 8.17 19.48 4.45
N ALA A 42 8.50 18.95 3.26
CA ALA A 42 8.05 19.48 1.99
C ALA A 42 6.53 19.37 1.84
N GLU A 43 5.96 18.17 1.88
CA GLU A 43 4.51 17.97 1.81
C GLU A 43 4.03 17.46 3.18
N PHE A 44 3.54 18.38 4.02
CA PHE A 44 3.26 18.11 5.42
C PHE A 44 2.16 17.05 5.63
N TRP A 45 1.01 17.21 4.98
CA TRP A 45 -0.13 16.31 5.10
C TRP A 45 0.16 14.95 4.46
N ASN A 46 0.80 14.93 3.29
CA ASN A 46 1.26 13.70 2.65
C ASN A 46 2.29 12.96 3.52
N THR A 47 3.17 13.68 4.23
CA THR A 47 4.13 13.07 5.15
C THR A 47 3.46 12.45 6.38
N ILE A 48 2.64 13.23 7.11
CA ILE A 48 2.09 12.74 8.40
C ILE A 48 1.02 11.67 8.23
N SER A 49 0.28 11.68 7.10
CA SER A 49 -0.77 10.70 6.81
C SER A 49 -0.24 9.27 6.72
N ASN A 50 1.05 9.11 6.39
CA ASN A 50 1.74 7.81 6.38
C ASN A 50 1.90 7.15 7.76
N SER A 51 1.69 7.89 8.86
CA SER A 51 1.73 7.34 10.22
C SER A 51 0.78 6.15 10.39
N LEU A 52 -0.34 6.13 9.67
CA LEU A 52 -1.32 5.06 9.77
C LEU A 52 -0.78 3.71 9.27
N PHE A 53 -0.01 3.70 8.16
CA PHE A 53 0.66 2.49 7.68
C PHE A 53 1.60 1.92 8.74
N VAL A 54 2.37 2.79 9.41
CA VAL A 54 3.35 2.37 10.43
C VAL A 54 2.66 1.83 11.67
N LEU A 55 1.67 2.55 12.20
CA LEU A 55 0.96 2.16 13.43
C LEU A 55 0.14 0.89 13.25
N LEU A 56 -0.64 0.78 12.16
CA LEU A 56 -1.42 -0.41 11.86
C LEU A 56 -0.54 -1.59 11.47
N GLY A 57 0.55 -1.35 10.74
CA GLY A 57 1.54 -2.38 10.41
C GLY A 57 2.19 -2.97 11.67
N LEU A 58 2.61 -2.12 12.61
CA LEU A 58 3.20 -2.56 13.88
C LEU A 58 2.20 -3.36 14.72
N TYR A 59 0.97 -2.85 14.85
CA TYR A 59 -0.10 -3.53 15.58
C TYR A 59 -0.40 -4.91 14.96
N SER A 60 -0.55 -4.97 13.64
CA SER A 60 -0.79 -6.23 12.93
C SER A 60 0.37 -7.21 13.03
N LEU A 61 1.61 -6.74 12.95
CA LEU A 61 2.79 -7.59 13.12
C LEU A 61 2.80 -8.21 14.52
N TYR A 62 2.61 -7.40 15.56
CA TYR A 62 2.52 -7.88 16.94
C TYR A 62 1.44 -8.95 17.09
N ARG A 63 0.24 -8.70 16.56
CA ARG A 63 -0.89 -9.63 16.61
C ARG A 63 -0.61 -10.91 15.84
N SER A 64 -0.05 -10.79 14.64
CA SER A 64 0.29 -11.91 13.77
C SER A 64 1.28 -12.87 14.45
N VAL A 65 2.32 -12.32 15.06
CA VAL A 65 3.32 -13.08 15.81
C VAL A 65 2.69 -13.73 17.04
N LYS A 66 1.93 -12.97 17.83
CA LYS A 66 1.27 -13.45 19.04
C LYS A 66 0.29 -14.60 18.77
N MET A 67 -0.39 -14.57 17.63
CA MET A 67 -1.35 -15.60 17.20
C MET A 67 -0.69 -16.76 16.43
N GLY A 68 0.63 -16.72 16.21
CA GLY A 68 1.38 -17.79 15.57
C GLY A 68 1.09 -17.97 14.08
N PHE A 69 0.84 -16.88 13.36
CA PHE A 69 0.67 -16.91 11.90
C PHE A 69 2.00 -17.19 11.17
N GLU A 70 1.88 -17.62 9.91
CA GLU A 70 3.03 -17.98 9.07
C GLU A 70 3.91 -16.75 8.75
N PRO A 71 5.25 -16.90 8.62
CA PRO A 71 6.18 -15.79 8.40
C PRO A 71 5.85 -14.85 7.23
N ARG A 72 5.16 -15.35 6.20
CA ARG A 72 4.70 -14.51 5.07
C ARG A 72 3.80 -13.35 5.52
N PHE A 73 2.95 -13.55 6.52
CA PHE A 73 2.10 -12.48 7.05
C PHE A 73 2.95 -11.45 7.82
N HIS A 74 3.97 -11.90 8.56
CA HIS A 74 4.92 -10.98 9.22
C HIS A 74 5.65 -10.13 8.19
N LEU A 75 6.15 -10.76 7.13
CA LEU A 75 6.82 -10.06 6.04
C LEU A 75 5.91 -9.04 5.35
N GLN A 76 4.62 -9.37 5.16
CA GLN A 76 3.63 -8.44 4.63
C GLN A 76 3.51 -7.18 5.51
N PHE A 77 3.37 -7.33 6.82
CA PHE A 77 3.24 -6.19 7.72
C PHE A 77 4.52 -5.36 7.83
N ILE A 78 5.69 -6.01 7.78
CA ILE A 78 6.99 -5.33 7.70
C ILE A 78 7.09 -4.52 6.40
N GLY A 79 6.67 -5.09 5.26
CA GLY A 79 6.64 -4.40 3.97
C GLY A 79 5.72 -3.19 3.96
N VAL A 80 4.54 -3.30 4.59
CA VAL A 80 3.60 -2.18 4.78
C VAL A 80 4.23 -1.05 5.61
N MET A 81 4.93 -1.38 6.71
CA MET A 81 5.65 -0.37 7.49
C MET A 81 6.80 0.26 6.71
N ALA A 82 7.57 -0.54 5.96
CA ALA A 82 8.66 -0.05 5.12
C ALA A 82 8.15 0.93 4.04
N THR A 83 7.01 0.61 3.42
CA THR A 83 6.30 1.50 2.50
C THR A 83 5.91 2.81 3.18
N GLY A 84 5.28 2.75 4.36
CA GLY A 84 4.88 3.96 5.10
C GLY A 84 6.05 4.86 5.51
N PHE A 85 7.15 4.27 5.99
CA PHE A 85 8.36 5.05 6.28
C PHE A 85 9.00 5.63 5.01
N GLY A 86 9.05 4.84 3.94
CA GLY A 86 9.52 5.26 2.63
C GLY A 86 8.77 6.46 2.09
N SER A 87 7.45 6.35 2.04
CA SER A 87 6.53 7.41 1.62
C SER A 87 6.67 8.66 2.48
N ALA A 88 6.73 8.53 3.81
CA ALA A 88 6.95 9.68 4.70
C ALA A 88 8.29 10.39 4.42
N MET A 89 9.37 9.64 4.15
CA MET A 89 10.65 10.24 3.77
C MET A 89 10.58 10.90 2.38
N PHE A 90 9.89 10.29 1.43
CA PHE A 90 9.71 10.85 0.10
C PHE A 90 8.97 12.19 0.18
N HIS A 91 7.76 12.23 0.73
CA HIS A 91 6.97 13.44 0.87
C HIS A 91 7.62 14.49 1.79
N GLY A 92 8.43 14.05 2.76
CA GLY A 92 9.15 14.96 3.63
C GLY A 92 10.25 15.76 2.92
N THR A 93 10.80 15.23 1.83
CA THR A 93 12.05 15.74 1.22
C THR A 93 11.96 16.04 -0.28
N LEU A 94 11.05 15.38 -1.00
CA LEU A 94 10.96 15.32 -2.46
C LEU A 94 12.27 14.98 -3.17
N GLN A 95 13.09 14.12 -2.56
CA GLN A 95 14.34 13.66 -3.18
C GLN A 95 14.18 12.28 -3.83
N HIS A 96 14.84 12.08 -4.96
CA HIS A 96 14.75 10.82 -5.72
C HIS A 96 15.17 9.58 -4.93
N VAL A 97 16.15 9.69 -4.02
CA VAL A 97 16.58 8.57 -3.17
C VAL A 97 15.42 8.09 -2.30
N TYR A 98 14.65 9.02 -1.74
CA TYR A 98 13.50 8.69 -0.90
C TYR A 98 12.27 8.30 -1.72
N GLN A 99 12.10 8.85 -2.93
CA GLN A 99 11.12 8.32 -3.89
C GLN A 99 11.37 6.82 -4.14
N GLN A 100 12.63 6.40 -4.28
CA GLN A 100 12.98 4.98 -4.38
C GLN A 100 12.61 4.20 -3.12
N CYS A 101 12.81 4.79 -1.94
CA CYS A 101 12.41 4.21 -0.66
C CYS A 101 10.89 4.07 -0.51
N ASP A 102 10.08 4.80 -1.28
CA ASP A 102 8.62 4.66 -1.30
C ASP A 102 8.17 3.59 -2.32
N GLU A 103 8.47 3.82 -3.60
CA GLU A 103 7.94 3.02 -4.71
C GLU A 103 8.49 1.59 -4.72
N THR A 104 9.75 1.38 -4.29
CA THR A 104 10.37 0.05 -4.31
C THR A 104 9.77 -0.88 -3.25
N PRO A 105 9.66 -0.49 -1.96
CA PRO A 105 8.94 -1.30 -0.97
C PRO A 105 7.48 -1.59 -1.33
N MET A 106 6.78 -0.70 -2.02
CA MET A 106 5.42 -0.99 -2.52
C MET A 106 5.41 -2.22 -3.43
N VAL A 107 6.37 -2.33 -4.36
CA VAL A 107 6.47 -3.48 -5.26
C VAL A 107 6.83 -4.76 -4.52
N TRP A 108 7.80 -4.72 -3.61
CA TRP A 108 8.11 -5.90 -2.79
C TRP A 108 6.92 -6.36 -1.95
N THR A 109 6.20 -5.41 -1.37
CA THR A 109 5.01 -5.67 -0.55
C THR A 109 3.89 -6.29 -1.37
N ILE A 110 3.61 -5.81 -2.58
CA ILE A 110 2.57 -6.42 -3.42
C ILE A 110 2.98 -7.80 -3.95
N LEU A 111 4.27 -8.07 -4.16
CA LEU A 111 4.74 -9.41 -4.54
C LEU A 111 4.57 -10.43 -3.40
N VAL A 112 4.85 -10.02 -2.15
CA VAL A 112 4.52 -10.83 -0.96
C VAL A 112 3.01 -11.03 -0.85
N TRP A 113 2.23 -10.00 -1.14
CA TRP A 113 0.77 -10.06 -1.14
C TRP A 113 0.23 -11.05 -2.16
N ILE A 114 0.76 -11.04 -3.39
CA ILE A 114 0.43 -12.01 -4.46
C ILE A 114 0.69 -13.43 -3.97
N TYR A 115 1.84 -13.69 -3.33
CA TYR A 115 2.14 -15.00 -2.76
C TYR A 115 1.13 -15.43 -1.69
N ILE A 116 0.66 -14.49 -0.86
CA ILE A 116 -0.34 -14.77 0.18
C ILE A 116 -1.72 -15.10 -0.42
N VAL A 117 -2.22 -14.26 -1.34
CA VAL A 117 -3.59 -14.42 -1.88
C VAL A 117 -3.73 -15.64 -2.79
N TYR A 118 -2.66 -16.04 -3.49
CA TYR A 118 -2.62 -17.22 -4.38
C TYR A 118 -2.08 -18.50 -3.71
N ASN A 119 -1.94 -18.52 -2.38
CA ASN A 119 -1.30 -19.66 -1.71
C ASN A 119 -1.95 -21.01 -2.02
N ASN A 120 -3.28 -21.08 -2.10
CA ASN A 120 -3.98 -22.34 -2.37
C ASN A 120 -3.66 -22.90 -3.75
N GLU A 121 -3.64 -22.03 -4.76
CA GLU A 121 -3.28 -22.40 -6.12
C GLU A 121 -1.85 -22.89 -6.17
N ILE A 122 -0.93 -22.19 -5.50
CA ILE A 122 0.48 -22.55 -5.42
C ILE A 122 0.66 -23.92 -4.75
N GLU A 123 -0.09 -24.21 -3.68
CA GLU A 123 -0.08 -25.51 -2.99
C GLU A 123 -0.66 -26.65 -3.86
N GLN A 124 -1.50 -26.34 -4.86
CA GLN A 124 -2.13 -27.32 -5.77
C GLN A 124 -1.33 -27.60 -7.05
N ILE A 125 -0.25 -26.85 -7.32
CA ILE A 125 0.61 -27.09 -8.49
C ILE A 125 1.22 -28.50 -8.38
N PRO A 126 1.12 -29.36 -9.41
CA PRO A 126 1.62 -30.74 -9.38
C PRO A 126 3.15 -30.83 -9.57
N ILE A 127 3.90 -29.93 -8.93
CA ILE A 127 5.36 -29.84 -8.95
C ILE A 127 5.85 -29.86 -7.51
N LYS A 128 6.76 -30.79 -7.20
CA LYS A 128 7.41 -30.86 -5.88
C LYS A 128 8.10 -29.51 -5.59
N ASN A 129 7.85 -28.94 -4.42
CA ASN A 129 8.39 -27.64 -4.00
C ASN A 129 7.95 -26.45 -4.87
N ALA A 130 6.78 -26.50 -5.53
CA ALA A 130 6.22 -25.39 -6.32
C ALA A 130 6.28 -24.04 -5.61
N SER A 131 5.97 -24.00 -4.31
CA SER A 131 6.08 -22.77 -3.50
C SER A 131 7.48 -22.14 -3.54
N ASN A 132 8.56 -22.93 -3.51
CA ASN A 132 9.92 -22.39 -3.53
C ASN A 132 10.25 -21.78 -4.90
N TYR A 133 9.78 -22.41 -5.99
CA TYR A 133 9.94 -21.87 -7.33
C TYR A 133 9.15 -20.57 -7.51
N VAL A 134 7.93 -20.47 -6.96
CA VAL A 134 7.14 -19.24 -7.00
C VAL A 134 7.80 -18.14 -6.17
N ILE A 135 8.29 -18.45 -4.96
CA ILE A 135 9.04 -17.49 -4.14
C ILE A 135 10.28 -16.99 -4.90
N ALA A 136 11.04 -17.88 -5.52
CA ALA A 136 12.21 -17.52 -6.32
C ALA A 136 11.83 -16.62 -7.50
N PHE A 137 10.76 -16.97 -8.24
CA PHE A 137 10.25 -16.17 -9.34
C PHE A 137 9.87 -14.76 -8.89
N LEU A 138 9.05 -14.63 -7.86
CA LEU A 138 8.62 -13.33 -7.33
C LEU A 138 9.80 -12.50 -6.80
N THR A 139 10.78 -13.15 -6.17
CA THR A 139 12.00 -12.50 -5.69
C THR A 139 12.84 -11.97 -6.85
N ILE A 140 13.00 -12.76 -7.92
CA ILE A 140 13.71 -12.33 -9.13
C ILE A 140 12.97 -11.16 -9.78
N THR A 141 11.64 -11.22 -9.89
CA THR A 141 10.83 -10.11 -10.40
C THR A 141 11.05 -8.83 -9.59
N GLY A 142 11.01 -8.90 -8.25
CA GLY A 142 11.26 -7.76 -7.37
C GLY A 142 12.68 -7.20 -7.50
N ALA A 143 13.69 -8.07 -7.61
CA ALA A 143 15.08 -7.66 -7.79
C ALA A 143 15.31 -6.98 -9.15
N VAL A 144 14.79 -7.55 -10.23
CA VAL A 144 14.86 -6.97 -11.58
C VAL A 144 14.16 -5.62 -11.61
N PHE A 145 12.95 -5.52 -11.05
CA PHE A 145 12.24 -4.24 -10.93
C PHE A 145 13.08 -3.22 -10.16
N THR A 146 13.63 -3.60 -9.00
CA THR A 146 14.43 -2.70 -8.14
C THR A 146 15.64 -2.13 -8.91
N VAL A 147 16.38 -2.98 -9.63
CA VAL A 147 17.56 -2.56 -10.39
C VAL A 147 17.18 -1.64 -11.55
N ILE A 148 16.19 -2.03 -12.35
CA ILE A 148 15.73 -1.23 -13.49
C ILE A 148 15.20 0.12 -12.99
N HIS A 149 14.38 0.11 -11.94
CA HIS A 149 13.79 1.32 -11.39
C HIS A 149 14.84 2.26 -10.78
N ALA A 150 15.87 1.72 -10.12
CA ALA A 150 16.97 2.53 -9.59
C ALA A 150 17.77 3.27 -10.67
N ILE A 151 17.94 2.63 -11.85
CA ILE A 151 18.69 3.19 -12.98
C ILE A 151 17.83 4.20 -13.74
N TYR A 152 16.60 3.83 -14.08
CA TYR A 152 15.79 4.58 -15.04
C TYR A 152 14.72 5.48 -14.41
N ARG A 153 14.29 5.20 -13.17
CA ARG A 153 13.37 6.04 -12.38
C ARG A 153 12.04 6.29 -13.09
N PHE A 154 11.43 5.24 -13.64
CA PHE A 154 10.22 5.35 -14.46
C PHE A 154 8.94 5.26 -13.61
N THR A 155 8.46 6.40 -13.10
CA THR A 155 7.24 6.50 -12.29
C THR A 155 6.01 5.85 -12.95
N THR A 156 5.79 6.10 -14.25
CA THR A 156 4.63 5.53 -14.96
C THR A 156 4.72 4.00 -15.10
N VAL A 157 5.91 3.46 -15.35
CA VAL A 157 6.11 2.01 -15.44
C VAL A 157 5.86 1.35 -14.09
N PHE A 158 6.36 1.97 -13.02
CA PHE A 158 6.05 1.57 -11.64
C PHE A 158 4.53 1.55 -11.40
N GLN A 159 3.81 2.64 -11.67
CA GLN A 159 2.37 2.76 -11.43
C GLN A 159 1.57 1.69 -12.18
N VAL A 160 1.88 1.46 -13.47
CA VAL A 160 1.21 0.44 -14.28
C VAL A 160 1.51 -0.96 -13.76
N PHE A 161 2.79 -1.26 -13.46
CA PHE A 161 3.20 -2.57 -12.96
C PHE A 161 2.54 -2.88 -11.61
N PHE A 162 2.61 -1.94 -10.67
CA PHE A 162 1.95 -2.05 -9.38
C PHE A 162 0.43 -2.20 -9.52
N GLY A 163 -0.19 -1.40 -10.39
CA GLY A 163 -1.64 -1.45 -10.65
C GLY A 163 -2.11 -2.81 -11.17
N ILE A 164 -1.36 -3.44 -12.08
CA ILE A 164 -1.67 -4.79 -12.59
C ILE A 164 -1.63 -5.82 -11.45
N LEU A 165 -0.59 -5.77 -10.61
CA LEU A 165 -0.45 -6.68 -9.47
C LEU A 165 -1.56 -6.44 -8.43
N ALA A 166 -1.89 -5.18 -8.14
CA ALA A 166 -2.96 -4.82 -7.21
C ALA A 166 -4.32 -5.31 -7.68
N VAL A 167 -4.65 -5.13 -8.97
CA VAL A 167 -5.91 -5.63 -9.56
C VAL A 167 -5.94 -7.17 -9.51
N SER A 168 -4.86 -7.86 -9.89
CA SER A 168 -4.77 -9.32 -9.78
C SER A 168 -5.02 -9.80 -8.34
N ALA A 169 -4.36 -9.18 -7.36
CA ALA A 169 -4.54 -9.54 -5.96
C ALA A 169 -5.96 -9.26 -5.46
N CYS A 170 -6.55 -8.14 -5.88
CA CYS A 170 -7.93 -7.78 -5.52
C CYS A 170 -8.94 -8.76 -6.11
N VAL A 171 -8.80 -9.13 -7.39
CA VAL A 171 -9.66 -10.13 -8.03
C VAL A 171 -9.59 -11.45 -7.27
N ARG A 172 -8.38 -11.90 -6.91
CA ARG A 172 -8.21 -13.14 -6.14
C ARG A 172 -8.83 -13.06 -4.75
N LEU A 173 -8.69 -11.93 -4.07
CA LEU A 173 -9.31 -11.70 -2.77
C LEU A 173 -10.85 -11.71 -2.87
N CYS A 174 -11.42 -11.12 -3.92
CA CYS A 174 -12.86 -11.17 -4.18
C CYS A 174 -13.38 -12.60 -4.41
N MET A 175 -12.58 -13.49 -5.00
CA MET A 175 -12.92 -14.91 -5.10
C MET A 175 -12.97 -15.58 -3.73
N HIS A 176 -11.99 -15.33 -2.85
CA HIS A 176 -12.04 -15.82 -1.46
C HIS A 176 -13.25 -15.26 -0.70
N TYR A 177 -13.58 -13.98 -0.91
CA TYR A 177 -14.78 -13.36 -0.33
C TYR A 177 -16.09 -14.06 -0.73
N ALA A 178 -16.19 -14.59 -1.95
CA ALA A 178 -17.36 -15.33 -2.40
C ALA A 178 -17.53 -16.67 -1.66
N GLU A 179 -16.43 -17.28 -1.21
CA GLU A 179 -16.42 -18.56 -0.49
C GLU A 179 -16.69 -18.40 1.02
N VAL A 180 -16.26 -17.28 1.61
CA VAL A 180 -16.42 -17.00 3.05
C VAL A 180 -17.86 -16.65 3.41
N LYS A 181 -18.38 -17.35 4.43
CA LYS A 181 -19.76 -17.18 4.93
C LYS A 181 -19.88 -16.29 6.17
N ASP A 182 -18.82 -16.14 6.96
CA ASP A 182 -18.84 -15.30 8.17
C ASP A 182 -19.08 -13.82 7.80
N PRO A 183 -20.19 -13.20 8.24
CA PRO A 183 -20.49 -11.80 7.96
C PRO A 183 -19.40 -10.84 8.43
N ARG A 184 -18.71 -11.13 9.54
CA ARG A 184 -17.65 -10.24 10.05
C ARG A 184 -16.39 -10.32 9.19
N ALA A 185 -15.99 -11.52 8.78
CA ALA A 185 -14.87 -11.67 7.84
C ALA A 185 -15.18 -11.00 6.49
N ARG A 186 -16.43 -11.10 6.02
CA ARG A 186 -16.92 -10.39 4.83
C ARG A 186 -16.86 -8.88 4.99
N ALA A 187 -17.20 -8.34 6.16
CA ALA A 187 -17.08 -6.91 6.44
C ALA A 187 -15.63 -6.42 6.36
N VAL A 188 -14.66 -7.20 6.86
CA VAL A 188 -13.23 -6.90 6.73
C VAL A 188 -12.78 -6.86 5.27
N ALA A 189 -13.15 -7.87 4.47
CA ALA A 189 -12.87 -7.89 3.03
C ALA A 189 -13.53 -6.71 2.29
N TRP A 190 -14.76 -6.37 2.65
CA TRP A 190 -15.46 -5.23 2.10
C TRP A 190 -14.74 -3.92 2.42
N SER A 191 -14.26 -3.76 3.65
CA SER A 191 -13.44 -2.61 4.04
C SER A 191 -12.15 -2.53 3.24
N TYR A 192 -11.45 -3.65 3.00
CA TYR A 192 -10.25 -3.70 2.14
C TYR A 192 -10.53 -3.14 0.74
N VAL A 193 -11.58 -3.63 0.07
CA VAL A 193 -11.92 -3.23 -1.30
C VAL A 193 -12.40 -1.78 -1.36
N THR A 194 -13.33 -1.41 -0.48
CA THR A 194 -13.93 -0.06 -0.50
C THR A 194 -12.92 1.02 -0.13
N SER A 195 -12.10 0.81 0.89
CA SER A 195 -11.02 1.75 1.22
C SER A 195 -10.01 1.86 0.08
N GLY A 196 -9.61 0.75 -0.56
CA GLY A 196 -8.72 0.79 -1.71
C GLY A 196 -9.30 1.60 -2.89
N LEU A 197 -10.59 1.44 -3.19
CA LEU A 197 -11.26 2.20 -4.26
C LEU A 197 -11.41 3.68 -3.93
N ILE A 198 -11.78 4.02 -2.69
CA ILE A 198 -11.89 5.41 -2.24
C ILE A 198 -10.51 6.08 -2.27
N GLY A 199 -9.48 5.40 -1.76
CA GLY A 199 -8.11 5.86 -1.87
C GLY A 199 -7.76 6.14 -3.32
N PHE A 200 -7.91 5.16 -4.21
CA PHE A 200 -7.57 5.31 -5.63
C PHE A 200 -8.30 6.48 -6.30
N ALA A 201 -9.56 6.72 -5.94
CA ALA A 201 -10.30 7.90 -6.41
C ALA A 201 -9.63 9.21 -5.97
N PHE A 202 -9.22 9.33 -4.69
CA PHE A 202 -8.50 10.50 -4.21
C PHE A 202 -7.14 10.68 -4.89
N TRP A 203 -6.40 9.60 -5.12
CA TRP A 203 -5.14 9.62 -5.85
C TRP A 203 -5.32 10.12 -7.29
N MET A 204 -6.33 9.62 -8.01
CA MET A 204 -6.65 10.06 -9.37
C MET A 204 -7.07 11.53 -9.42
N LEU A 205 -7.86 11.99 -8.44
CA LEU A 205 -8.26 13.38 -8.33
C LEU A 205 -7.05 14.29 -8.12
N ASP A 206 -6.16 13.92 -7.20
CA ASP A 206 -4.93 14.66 -6.92
C ASP A 206 -4.03 14.73 -8.16
N TYR A 207 -3.79 13.59 -8.82
CA TYR A 207 -2.90 13.47 -9.96
C TYR A 207 -3.40 14.21 -11.22
N HIS A 208 -4.69 14.10 -11.56
CA HIS A 208 -5.21 14.66 -12.81
C HIS A 208 -5.81 16.06 -12.69
N TYR A 209 -6.32 16.43 -11.51
CA TYR A 209 -7.05 17.68 -11.31
C TYR A 209 -6.31 18.67 -10.41
N CYS A 210 -5.00 18.50 -10.23
CA CYS A 210 -4.25 19.31 -9.28
C CYS A 210 -4.40 20.83 -9.48
N HIS A 211 -4.36 21.32 -10.72
CA HIS A 211 -4.56 22.76 -11.00
C HIS A 211 -5.90 23.26 -10.47
N THR A 212 -6.96 22.46 -10.57
CA THR A 212 -8.28 22.78 -10.03
C THR A 212 -8.29 22.72 -8.51
N LEU A 213 -7.68 21.69 -7.92
CA LEU A 213 -7.64 21.48 -6.46
C LEU A 213 -6.84 22.58 -5.74
N ARG A 214 -5.72 23.02 -6.30
CA ARG A 214 -4.94 24.17 -5.78
C ARG A 214 -5.67 25.50 -5.91
N GLY A 215 -6.63 25.61 -6.84
CA GLY A 215 -7.46 26.81 -7.00
C GLY A 215 -8.61 26.92 -5.98
N LEU A 216 -8.85 25.88 -5.19
CA LEU A 216 -9.87 25.93 -4.13
C LEU A 216 -9.37 26.74 -2.92
N PRO A 217 -10.26 27.36 -2.12
CA PRO A 217 -9.86 28.09 -0.91
C PRO A 217 -9.10 27.24 0.11
N VAL A 218 -9.32 25.91 0.08
CA VAL A 218 -8.62 24.93 0.90
C VAL A 218 -8.30 23.74 -0.01
N ASN A 219 -7.03 23.38 -0.13
CA ASN A 219 -6.62 22.18 -0.84
C ASN A 219 -7.14 20.94 -0.07
N PRO A 220 -7.92 20.04 -0.69
CA PRO A 220 -8.46 18.87 0.00
C PRO A 220 -7.40 17.82 0.37
N GLN A 221 -6.15 17.97 -0.09
CA GLN A 221 -5.04 17.05 0.17
C GLN A 221 -5.40 15.62 -0.26
N GLY A 222 -5.77 15.45 -1.53
CA GLY A 222 -6.23 14.16 -2.06
C GLY A 222 -5.21 13.06 -1.86
N HIS A 223 -3.93 13.35 -2.07
CA HIS A 223 -2.88 12.36 -1.87
C HIS A 223 -2.71 11.94 -0.40
N ALA A 224 -2.90 12.84 0.56
CA ALA A 224 -2.91 12.48 1.98
C ALA A 224 -4.08 11.54 2.33
N TRP A 225 -5.26 11.77 1.76
CA TRP A 225 -6.39 10.84 1.91
C TRP A 225 -6.11 9.49 1.27
N TRP A 226 -5.44 9.44 0.12
CA TRP A 226 -4.95 8.19 -0.46
C TRP A 226 -4.14 7.38 0.57
N HIS A 227 -3.18 7.98 1.28
CA HIS A 227 -2.43 7.27 2.32
C HIS A 227 -3.30 6.71 3.44
N ILE A 228 -4.27 7.50 3.94
CA ILE A 228 -5.16 7.05 5.01
C ILE A 228 -5.99 5.84 4.56
N PHE A 229 -6.63 5.93 3.39
CA PHE A 229 -7.47 4.84 2.90
C PHE A 229 -6.66 3.61 2.50
N MET A 230 -5.48 3.79 1.89
CA MET A 230 -4.58 2.67 1.58
C MET A 230 -3.97 2.05 2.83
N GLY A 231 -3.75 2.81 3.90
CA GLY A 231 -3.35 2.30 5.21
C GLY A 231 -4.41 1.38 5.82
N VAL A 232 -5.68 1.77 5.77
CA VAL A 232 -6.81 0.92 6.21
C VAL A 232 -6.93 -0.33 5.33
N SER A 233 -6.82 -0.18 4.01
CA SER A 233 -6.85 -1.31 3.08
C SER A 233 -5.73 -2.30 3.40
N SER A 234 -4.50 -1.81 3.51
CA SER A 234 -3.30 -2.62 3.78
C SER A 234 -3.32 -3.30 5.17
N TYR A 235 -4.16 -2.81 6.09
CA TYR A 235 -4.47 -3.48 7.34
C TYR A 235 -5.52 -4.59 7.15
N HIS A 236 -6.68 -4.29 6.56
CA HIS A 236 -7.79 -5.25 6.48
C HIS A 236 -7.57 -6.41 5.51
N GLY A 237 -6.84 -6.19 4.40
CA GLY A 237 -6.56 -7.24 3.43
C GLY A 237 -5.87 -8.45 4.07
N PRO A 238 -4.68 -8.28 4.69
CA PRO A 238 -3.97 -9.36 5.36
C PRO A 238 -4.78 -10.00 6.50
N ILE A 239 -5.56 -9.24 7.28
CA ILE A 239 -6.44 -9.78 8.33
C ILE A 239 -7.48 -10.74 7.73
N PHE A 240 -8.09 -10.37 6.60
CA PHE A 240 -9.01 -11.25 5.88
C PHE A 240 -8.31 -12.52 5.37
N MET A 241 -7.10 -12.39 4.80
CA MET A 241 -6.36 -13.57 4.33
C MET A 241 -5.86 -14.47 5.47
N GLN A 242 -5.57 -13.91 6.64
CA GLN A 242 -5.32 -14.68 7.85
C GLN A 242 -6.56 -15.48 8.28
N TYR A 243 -7.77 -14.89 8.18
CA TYR A 243 -9.03 -15.58 8.45
C TYR A 243 -9.24 -16.75 7.48
N VAL A 244 -9.13 -16.48 6.17
CA VAL A 244 -9.23 -17.47 5.10
C VAL A 244 -8.24 -18.62 5.32
N ARG A 245 -7.00 -18.31 5.71
CA ARG A 245 -5.98 -19.34 6.00
C ARG A 245 -6.37 -20.21 7.20
N MET A 246 -6.97 -19.64 8.24
CA MET A 246 -7.43 -20.44 9.39
C MET A 246 -8.58 -21.38 9.00
N GLU A 247 -9.52 -20.93 8.17
CA GLU A 247 -10.58 -21.80 7.64
C GLU A 247 -10.01 -22.95 6.80
N GLN A 248 -9.06 -22.68 5.91
CA GLN A 248 -8.37 -23.70 5.11
C GLN A 248 -7.64 -24.74 5.99
N LEU A 249 -7.05 -24.28 7.09
CA LEU A 249 -6.41 -25.16 8.08
C LEU A 249 -7.40 -25.85 9.03
N LYS A 250 -8.71 -25.62 8.86
CA LYS A 250 -9.79 -26.13 9.72
C LYS A 250 -9.59 -25.72 11.18
N LYS A 251 -9.07 -24.53 11.41
CA LYS A 251 -8.89 -23.95 12.74
C LYS A 251 -10.02 -23.00 13.07
N LYS A 252 -10.46 -23.01 14.34
CA LYS A 252 -11.46 -22.07 14.83
C LYS A 252 -10.87 -20.66 14.90
N VAL A 253 -11.57 -19.71 14.28
CA VAL A 253 -11.16 -18.31 14.15
C VAL A 253 -12.39 -17.42 14.27
N TYR A 254 -12.22 -16.21 14.75
CA TYR A 254 -13.27 -15.19 14.79
C TYR A 254 -12.69 -13.80 14.57
N ILE A 255 -13.50 -12.93 13.98
CA ILE A 255 -13.23 -11.49 13.90
C ILE A 255 -13.80 -10.80 15.13
N GLN A 256 -12.96 -9.98 15.77
CA GLN A 256 -13.27 -9.21 16.95
C GLN A 256 -13.06 -7.73 16.68
N ASP A 257 -13.97 -6.88 17.15
CA ASP A 257 -13.80 -5.43 17.14
C ASP A 257 -12.80 -5.01 18.23
N THR A 258 -11.88 -4.12 17.88
CA THR A 258 -11.00 -3.48 18.86
C THR A 258 -11.51 -2.08 19.21
N GLY A 259 -10.85 -1.41 20.16
CA GLY A 259 -11.03 0.02 20.33
C GLY A 259 -10.76 0.76 19.00
N LEU A 260 -11.46 1.88 18.79
CA LEU A 260 -11.36 2.77 17.61
C LEU A 260 -12.01 2.24 16.31
N GLY A 261 -12.89 1.25 16.36
CA GLY A 261 -13.66 0.80 15.18
C GLY A 261 -12.86 -0.04 14.18
N ILE A 262 -11.70 -0.54 14.58
CA ILE A 262 -10.84 -1.40 13.78
C ILE A 262 -11.19 -2.87 14.08
N GLN A 263 -11.29 -3.71 13.05
CA GLN A 263 -11.57 -5.14 13.22
C GLN A 263 -10.28 -5.94 13.17
N THR A 264 -10.15 -6.97 14.00
CA THR A 264 -8.95 -7.81 14.06
C THR A 264 -9.30 -9.29 14.16
N ILE A 265 -8.30 -10.15 13.95
CA ILE A 265 -8.45 -11.60 14.01
C ILE A 265 -8.00 -12.16 15.36
N VAL A 266 -8.73 -13.17 15.83
CA VAL A 266 -8.34 -14.00 16.97
C VAL A 266 -8.49 -15.47 16.59
N VAL A 267 -7.47 -16.26 16.93
CA VAL A 267 -7.46 -17.71 16.76
C VAL A 267 -7.79 -18.35 18.11
N ASP A 268 -8.72 -19.30 18.12
CA ASP A 268 -9.11 -20.00 19.35
C ASP A 268 -7.95 -20.90 19.83
N PRO A 269 -7.43 -20.73 21.06
CA PRO A 269 -6.30 -21.50 21.58
C PRO A 269 -6.57 -23.01 21.71
N VAL A 270 -7.84 -23.45 21.64
CA VAL A 270 -8.22 -24.87 21.81
C VAL A 270 -8.20 -25.66 20.49
N SER A 271 -7.84 -25.03 19.36
CA SER A 271 -7.83 -25.73 18.06
C SER A 271 -6.75 -26.84 18.02
N PRO A 272 -7.08 -28.09 17.65
CA PRO A 272 -6.16 -29.21 17.77
C PRO A 272 -4.90 -28.98 16.92
N LYS A 273 -3.73 -29.13 17.55
CA LYS A 273 -2.44 -29.14 16.84
C LYS A 273 -2.46 -30.32 15.86
N LYS A 274 -2.15 -30.08 14.58
CA LYS A 274 -1.89 -31.15 13.60
C LYS A 274 -0.90 -32.15 14.23
N PRO A 275 -1.15 -33.47 14.13
CA PRO A 275 -0.13 -34.45 14.50
C PRO A 275 1.11 -34.17 13.65
N LYS A 276 2.28 -34.07 14.27
CA LYS A 276 3.55 -34.11 13.54
C LYS A 276 3.55 -35.40 12.73
N GLN A 277 3.68 -35.31 11.42
CA GLN A 277 4.03 -36.47 10.61
C GLN A 277 5.44 -36.89 11.06
N LEU A 278 5.51 -38.09 11.66
CA LEU A 278 6.74 -38.82 11.94
C LEU A 278 7.35 -39.33 10.63
#